data_AF-A0A2G2JS96-F1
#
_entry.id   AF-A0A2G2JS96-F1
#
_cell.length_a   1.000
_cell.length_b   1.000
_cell.length_c   1.000
_cell.angle_alpha   90.00
_cell.angle_beta   90.00
_cell.angle_gamma   90.00
#
_symmetry.space_group_name_H-M   'P 1'
#
loop_
_entity.id
_entity.type
_entity.pdbx_description
1 polymer ?
#
loop_
_entity_poly.entity_id
_entity_poly.type
_entity_poly.pdbx_seq_one_letter_code
_entity_poly.pdbx_strand_id
1 'polypeptide(L)'
;MKRLLLRPFIKGSMVLLPLLVTVWLVWSVLSSLNDLGVQVLQLLHADLLLFPGMGVVVMLLLLLVVGLAFQLNPISWVYEYVEDTFLRMPVVKTLYGAVKDFAAMFDGDKPQAQQVVLVDMPNVGQLVGFVTSKNIPEPVKALEGNHDDLVAVYMPMSYMVGGYTLFLPEERLTHVDWSVEDAMRFAVTAGISQSQARRPHSHEPTPHSHEPTPHAETKTPESAQSSAEPVEPKTT
;
A
#
# COMPACT_ATOMS: atom_id res chain seq x y z
N MET A 1 5.06 43.70 16.23
CA MET A 1 4.42 42.78 17.20
C MET A 1 3.70 41.57 16.59
N LYS A 2 2.83 41.70 15.58
CA LYS A 2 2.01 40.58 15.05
C LYS A 2 2.83 39.33 14.66
N ARG A 3 4.00 39.49 14.04
CA ARG A 3 4.90 38.38 13.64
C ARG A 3 5.55 37.61 14.81
N LEU A 4 5.64 38.20 16.01
CA LEU A 4 6.26 37.57 17.19
C LEU A 4 5.30 36.61 17.91
N LEU A 5 3.99 36.87 17.86
CA LEU A 5 2.96 35.99 18.43
C LEU A 5 2.44 34.97 17.41
N LEU A 6 2.34 35.36 16.12
CA LEU A 6 1.82 34.49 15.07
C LEU A 6 2.74 33.30 14.76
N ARG A 7 4.06 33.47 14.83
CA ARG A 7 5.04 32.40 14.54
C ARG A 7 4.99 31.24 15.55
N PRO A 8 5.04 31.50 16.88
CA PRO A 8 4.82 30.44 17.87
C PRO A 8 3.44 29.80 17.78
N PHE A 9 2.39 30.59 17.53
CA PHE A 9 1.04 30.07 17.34
C PHE A 9 0.94 29.11 16.14
N ILE A 10 1.43 29.50 14.95
CA ILE A 10 1.42 28.63 13.75
C ILE A 10 2.24 27.36 13.99
N LYS A 11 3.41 27.47 14.64
CA LYS A 11 4.23 26.29 14.98
C LYS A 11 3.52 25.34 15.95
N GLY A 12 2.92 25.89 17.01
CA GLY A 12 2.12 25.12 17.96
C GLY A 12 0.95 24.43 17.27
N SER A 13 0.23 25.14 16.41
CA SER A 13 -0.88 24.60 15.62
C SER A 13 -0.43 23.53 14.63
N MET A 14 0.72 23.64 13.94
CA MET A 14 1.20 22.60 13.01
C MET A 14 1.44 21.26 13.69
N VAL A 15 1.82 21.25 14.97
CA VAL A 15 2.02 20.02 15.75
C VAL A 15 0.73 19.56 16.41
N LEU A 16 -0.05 20.49 16.98
CA LEU A 16 -1.23 20.17 17.77
C LEU A 16 -2.45 19.85 16.90
N LEU A 17 -2.60 20.48 15.73
CA LEU A 17 -3.73 20.28 14.83
C LEU A 17 -3.86 18.83 14.35
N PRO A 18 -2.83 18.15 13.82
CA PRO A 18 -2.98 16.75 13.41
C PRO A 18 -3.32 15.83 14.59
N LEU A 19 -2.80 16.11 15.79
CA LEU A 19 -3.13 15.36 17.00
C LEU A 19 -4.62 15.55 17.38
N LEU A 20 -5.09 16.80 17.41
CA LEU A 20 -6.48 17.11 17.73
C LEU A 20 -7.45 16.51 16.71
N VAL A 21 -7.12 16.59 15.42
CA VAL A 21 -7.92 15.98 14.35
C VAL A 21 -7.97 14.46 14.52
N THR A 22 -6.87 13.82 14.88
CA THR A 22 -6.82 12.37 15.13
C THR A 22 -7.70 11.98 16.31
N VAL A 23 -7.56 12.67 17.46
CA VAL A 23 -8.38 12.41 18.66
C VAL A 23 -9.85 12.66 18.37
N TRP A 24 -10.19 13.75 17.68
CA TRP A 24 -11.55 14.07 17.27
C TRP A 24 -12.14 13.01 16.35
N LEU A 25 -11.38 12.54 15.36
CA LEU A 25 -11.82 11.51 14.42
C LEU A 25 -12.10 10.19 15.12
N VAL A 26 -11.15 9.72 15.96
CA VAL A 26 -11.32 8.49 16.74
C VAL A 26 -12.52 8.59 17.67
N TRP A 27 -12.65 9.71 18.39
CA TRP A 27 -13.79 9.95 19.27
C TRP A 27 -15.11 9.94 18.50
N SER A 28 -15.17 10.63 17.36
CA SER A 28 -16.36 10.73 16.50
C SER A 28 -16.82 9.36 15.99
N VAL A 29 -15.88 8.53 15.53
CA VAL A 29 -16.18 7.16 15.06
C VAL A 29 -16.68 6.30 16.22
N LEU A 30 -16.00 6.31 17.37
CA LEU A 30 -16.39 5.51 18.53
C LEU A 30 -17.74 5.95 19.11
N SER A 31 -18.01 7.25 19.20
CA SER A 31 -19.31 7.76 19.67
C SER A 31 -20.42 7.41 18.69
N SER A 32 -20.19 7.54 17.39
CA SER A 32 -21.17 7.18 16.37
C SER A 32 -21.52 5.68 16.41
N LEU A 33 -20.51 4.81 16.54
CA LEU A 33 -20.73 3.37 16.71
C LEU A 33 -21.47 3.06 18.02
N ASN A 34 -21.12 3.74 19.11
CA ASN A 34 -21.83 3.58 20.37
C ASN A 34 -23.30 3.97 20.25
N ASP A 35 -23.60 5.13 19.65
CA ASP A 35 -24.96 5.64 19.52
C ASP A 35 -25.82 4.71 18.64
N LEU A 36 -25.25 4.18 17.56
CA LEU A 36 -25.91 3.17 16.72
C LEU A 36 -26.18 1.87 17.50
N GLY A 37 -25.20 1.36 18.25
CA GLY A 37 -25.39 0.14 19.04
C GLY A 37 -26.40 0.32 20.18
N VAL A 38 -26.45 1.50 20.79
CA VAL A 38 -27.48 1.85 21.79
C VAL A 38 -28.86 1.86 21.16
N GLN A 39 -29.03 2.42 19.95
CA GLN A 39 -30.31 2.38 19.22
C GLN A 39 -30.76 0.93 18.95
N VAL A 40 -29.83 0.03 18.58
CA VAL A 40 -30.13 -1.39 18.40
C VAL A 40 -30.58 -2.04 19.72
N LEU A 41 -29.90 -1.73 20.84
CA LEU A 41 -30.30 -2.24 22.17
C LEU A 41 -31.69 -1.78 22.59
N GLN A 42 -32.00 -0.49 22.37
CA GLN A 42 -33.30 0.08 22.67
C GLN A 42 -34.40 -0.57 21.82
N LEU A 43 -34.14 -0.83 20.53
CA LEU A 43 -35.08 -1.53 19.66
C LEU A 43 -35.38 -2.95 20.14
N LEU A 44 -34.37 -3.63 20.70
CA LEU A 44 -34.50 -4.96 21.29
C LEU A 44 -35.05 -4.94 22.73
N HIS A 45 -35.42 -3.77 23.26
CA HIS A 45 -35.89 -3.57 24.64
C HIS A 45 -34.90 -4.10 25.69
N ALA A 46 -33.60 -4.06 25.38
CA ALA A 46 -32.52 -4.56 26.22
C ALA A 46 -31.92 -3.43 27.09
N ASP A 47 -32.78 -2.65 27.73
CA ASP A 47 -32.39 -1.44 28.48
C ASP A 47 -31.47 -1.72 29.67
N LEU A 48 -31.53 -2.94 30.21
CA LEU A 48 -30.67 -3.42 31.30
C LEU A 48 -29.18 -3.54 30.90
N LEU A 49 -28.87 -3.52 29.60
CA LEU A 49 -27.50 -3.61 29.09
C LEU A 49 -26.92 -2.24 28.70
N LEU A 50 -27.64 -1.13 28.94
CA LEU A 50 -27.19 0.22 28.58
C LEU A 50 -26.10 0.74 29.54
N PHE A 51 -24.88 0.24 29.37
CA PHE A 51 -23.67 0.77 30.02
C PHE A 51 -22.85 1.63 29.05
N PRO A 52 -22.09 2.63 29.53
CA PRO A 52 -21.23 3.43 28.68
C PRO A 52 -20.28 2.55 27.85
N GLY A 53 -20.32 2.68 26.51
CA GLY A 53 -19.50 1.90 25.59
C GLY A 53 -20.12 0.57 25.12
N MET A 54 -21.26 0.13 25.68
CA MET A 54 -21.90 -1.12 25.26
C MET A 54 -22.34 -1.08 23.79
N GLY A 55 -22.72 0.08 23.28
CA GLY A 55 -23.11 0.22 21.88
C GLY A 55 -21.98 -0.19 20.91
N VAL A 56 -20.73 0.13 21.24
CA VAL A 56 -19.58 -0.30 20.43
C VAL A 56 -19.46 -1.81 20.42
N VAL A 57 -19.57 -2.46 21.60
CA VAL A 57 -19.50 -3.93 21.73
C VAL A 57 -20.60 -4.60 20.92
N VAL A 58 -21.81 -4.04 20.96
CA VAL A 58 -22.97 -4.56 20.23
C VAL A 58 -22.76 -4.44 18.73
N MET A 59 -22.25 -3.30 18.25
CA MET A 59 -21.93 -3.12 16.84
C MET A 59 -20.84 -4.09 16.38
N LEU A 60 -19.79 -4.30 17.18
CA LEU A 60 -18.74 -5.29 16.88
C LEU A 60 -19.31 -6.71 16.83
N LEU A 61 -20.18 -7.08 17.78
CA LEU A 61 -20.81 -8.38 17.81
C LEU A 61 -21.77 -8.57 16.63
N LEU A 62 -22.52 -7.53 16.26
CA LEU A 62 -23.39 -7.54 15.09
C LEU A 62 -22.58 -7.72 13.81
N LEU A 63 -21.47 -6.98 13.64
CA LEU A 63 -20.56 -7.15 12.51
C LEU A 63 -19.98 -8.56 12.45
N LEU A 64 -19.59 -9.13 13.60
CA LEU A 64 -19.09 -10.49 13.69
C LEU A 64 -20.17 -11.51 13.29
N VAL A 65 -21.37 -11.38 13.83
CA VAL A 65 -22.51 -12.26 13.49
C VAL A 65 -22.83 -12.16 12.00
N VAL A 66 -22.87 -10.94 11.45
CA VAL A 66 -23.06 -10.72 10.02
C VAL A 66 -21.95 -11.39 9.21
N GLY A 67 -20.68 -11.20 9.58
CA GLY A 67 -19.53 -11.83 8.93
C GLY A 67 -19.56 -13.36 8.96
N LEU A 68 -19.90 -13.96 10.11
CA LEU A 68 -20.08 -15.41 10.23
C LEU A 68 -21.26 -15.91 9.41
N ALA A 69 -22.35 -15.15 9.40
CA ALA A 69 -23.53 -15.48 8.61
C ALA A 69 -23.21 -15.50 7.10
N PHE A 70 -22.34 -14.60 6.63
CA PHE A 70 -21.83 -14.63 5.25
C PHE A 70 -21.04 -15.89 4.89
N GLN A 71 -20.40 -16.55 5.87
CA GLN A 71 -19.68 -17.80 5.64
C GLN A 71 -20.63 -19.01 5.46
N LEU A 72 -21.89 -18.87 5.87
CA LEU A 72 -22.90 -19.90 5.72
C LEU A 72 -23.56 -19.78 4.33
N ASN A 73 -23.43 -20.84 3.53
CA ASN A 73 -23.90 -20.96 2.14
C ASN A 73 -25.38 -20.55 1.85
N PRO A 74 -26.36 -20.59 2.77
CA PRO A 74 -27.73 -20.16 2.47
C PRO A 74 -27.99 -18.64 2.60
N ILE A 75 -26.97 -17.77 2.76
CA ILE A 75 -27.16 -16.30 2.85
C ILE A 75 -26.78 -15.55 1.57
N SER A 76 -26.20 -16.24 0.58
CA SER A 76 -25.89 -15.65 -0.74
C SER A 76 -27.13 -15.07 -1.44
N TRP A 77 -28.32 -15.67 -1.32
CA TRP A 77 -29.55 -15.13 -1.92
C TRP A 77 -30.03 -13.83 -1.26
N VAL A 78 -29.80 -13.65 0.05
CA VAL A 78 -30.11 -12.39 0.74
C VAL A 78 -29.15 -11.30 0.29
N TYR A 79 -27.87 -11.66 0.10
CA TYR A 79 -26.88 -10.77 -0.47
C TYR A 79 -27.28 -10.32 -1.86
N GLU A 80 -27.59 -11.25 -2.78
CA GLU A 80 -28.04 -10.92 -4.14
C GLU A 80 -29.31 -10.07 -4.13
N TYR A 81 -30.26 -10.31 -3.22
CA TYR A 81 -31.49 -9.53 -3.13
C TYR A 81 -31.26 -8.10 -2.60
N VAL A 82 -30.46 -7.94 -1.56
CA VAL A 82 -30.11 -6.63 -1.00
C VAL A 82 -29.22 -5.87 -1.97
N GLU A 83 -28.22 -6.53 -2.55
CA GLU A 83 -27.36 -5.94 -3.56
C GLU A 83 -28.21 -5.53 -4.77
N ASP A 84 -29.04 -6.40 -5.36
CA ASP A 84 -29.90 -6.04 -6.50
C ASP A 84 -30.88 -4.90 -6.17
N THR A 85 -31.43 -4.85 -4.95
CA THR A 85 -32.33 -3.76 -4.53
C THR A 85 -31.60 -2.42 -4.41
N PHE A 86 -30.40 -2.41 -3.83
CA PHE A 86 -29.56 -1.20 -3.70
C PHE A 86 -28.91 -0.81 -5.04
N LEU A 87 -28.56 -1.80 -5.88
CA LEU A 87 -27.93 -1.64 -7.20
C LEU A 87 -28.92 -1.14 -8.28
N ARG A 88 -30.23 -1.22 -8.05
CA ARG A 88 -31.25 -0.61 -8.93
C ARG A 88 -31.21 0.91 -8.93
N MET A 89 -30.67 1.54 -7.87
CA MET A 89 -30.46 2.98 -7.82
C MET A 89 -29.08 3.34 -8.38
N PRO A 90 -28.98 4.02 -9.54
CA PRO A 90 -27.70 4.23 -10.24
C PRO A 90 -26.60 4.88 -9.39
N VAL A 91 -27.00 5.81 -8.52
CA VAL A 91 -26.09 6.55 -7.63
C VAL A 91 -25.59 5.64 -6.49
N VAL A 92 -26.50 4.91 -5.87
CA VAL A 92 -26.20 4.00 -4.74
C VAL A 92 -25.33 2.85 -5.22
N LYS A 93 -25.62 2.31 -6.41
CA LYS A 93 -24.79 1.29 -7.07
C LYS A 93 -23.33 1.72 -7.22
N THR A 94 -23.12 2.90 -7.77
CA THR A 94 -21.79 3.41 -8.06
C THR A 94 -21.01 3.64 -6.77
N LEU A 95 -21.65 4.24 -5.76
CA LEU A 95 -21.02 4.51 -4.46
C LEU A 95 -20.71 3.22 -3.68
N TYR A 96 -21.70 2.33 -3.55
CA TYR A 96 -21.53 1.07 -2.83
C TYR A 96 -20.47 0.18 -3.50
N GLY A 97 -20.53 0.08 -4.84
CA GLY A 97 -19.53 -0.63 -5.63
C GLY A 97 -18.12 -0.08 -5.39
N ALA A 98 -17.92 1.23 -5.47
CA ALA A 98 -16.62 1.85 -5.23
C ALA A 98 -16.08 1.58 -3.82
N VAL A 99 -16.93 1.64 -2.78
CA VAL A 99 -16.53 1.34 -1.39
C VAL A 99 -16.19 -0.14 -1.22
N LYS A 100 -17.00 -1.03 -1.82
CA LYS A 100 -16.77 -2.49 -1.80
C LYS A 100 -15.47 -2.86 -2.52
N ASP A 101 -15.22 -2.29 -3.69
CA ASP A 101 -14.01 -2.52 -4.47
C ASP A 101 -12.78 -1.99 -3.72
N PHE A 102 -12.88 -0.82 -3.09
CA PHE A 102 -11.82 -0.28 -2.24
C PHE A 102 -11.55 -1.19 -1.03
N ALA A 103 -12.59 -1.69 -0.36
CA ALA A 103 -12.44 -2.63 0.76
C ALA A 103 -11.82 -3.96 0.30
N ALA A 104 -12.21 -4.45 -0.88
CA ALA A 104 -11.62 -5.65 -1.48
C ALA A 104 -10.14 -5.48 -1.84
N MET A 105 -9.65 -4.24 -1.97
CA MET A 105 -8.22 -3.92 -2.12
C MET A 105 -7.40 -4.20 -0.85
N PHE A 106 -8.03 -4.41 0.30
CA PHE A 106 -7.36 -4.74 1.57
C PHE A 106 -7.61 -6.17 2.03
N ASP A 107 -8.40 -6.95 1.28
CA ASP A 107 -8.66 -8.35 1.56
C ASP A 107 -7.45 -9.21 1.17
N GLY A 108 -6.70 -9.67 2.18
CA GLY A 108 -5.44 -10.39 2.02
C GLY A 108 -5.58 -11.85 1.55
N ASP A 109 -6.80 -12.38 1.46
CA ASP A 109 -7.06 -13.79 1.13
C ASP A 109 -7.15 -14.08 -0.39
N LYS A 110 -6.87 -13.09 -1.25
CA LYS A 110 -6.75 -13.31 -2.71
C LYS A 110 -5.29 -13.56 -3.10
N PRO A 111 -4.87 -14.81 -3.41
CA PRO A 111 -3.45 -15.14 -3.60
C PRO A 111 -2.83 -14.62 -4.92
N GLN A 112 -3.51 -13.79 -5.73
CA GLN A 112 -3.05 -13.46 -7.09
C GLN A 112 -3.37 -12.03 -7.61
N ALA A 113 -3.96 -11.11 -6.83
CA ALA A 113 -4.63 -9.93 -7.43
C ALA A 113 -4.26 -8.54 -6.87
N GLN A 114 -3.24 -8.38 -6.03
CA GLN A 114 -2.76 -7.06 -5.56
C GLN A 114 -1.23 -7.04 -5.46
N GLN A 115 -0.57 -7.34 -6.57
CA GLN A 115 0.88 -7.25 -6.61
C GLN A 115 1.29 -5.79 -6.86
N VAL A 116 2.19 -5.31 -6.02
CA VAL A 116 2.87 -4.03 -6.23
C VAL A 116 3.82 -4.20 -7.41
N VAL A 117 3.70 -3.31 -8.37
CA VAL A 117 4.51 -3.31 -9.59
C VAL A 117 5.13 -1.95 -9.82
N LEU A 118 6.25 -1.93 -10.51
CA LEU A 118 6.83 -0.75 -11.11
C LEU A 118 6.52 -0.75 -12.60
N VAL A 119 5.90 0.33 -13.06
CA VAL A 119 5.59 0.56 -14.48
C VAL A 119 6.66 1.49 -15.05
N ASP A 120 7.37 1.03 -16.07
CA ASP A 120 8.37 1.85 -16.76
C ASP A 120 7.70 2.85 -17.72
N MET A 121 7.95 4.14 -17.47
CA MET A 121 7.53 5.24 -18.34
C MET A 121 8.73 5.69 -19.19
N PRO A 122 8.68 5.47 -20.52
CA PRO A 122 9.79 5.82 -21.41
C PRO A 122 10.22 7.28 -21.24
N ASN A 123 11.51 7.51 -21.00
CA ASN A 123 12.13 8.82 -20.78
C ASN A 123 11.69 9.58 -19.52
N VAL A 124 10.99 8.93 -18.58
CA VAL A 124 10.54 9.56 -17.32
C VAL A 124 11.11 8.83 -16.11
N GLY A 125 10.95 7.51 -16.05
CA GLY A 125 11.32 6.69 -14.89
C GLY A 125 10.22 5.69 -14.55
N GLN A 126 10.25 5.16 -13.32
CA GLN A 126 9.29 4.14 -12.89
C GLN A 126 8.21 4.72 -11.97
N LEU A 127 6.98 4.23 -12.13
CA LEU A 127 5.84 4.56 -11.28
C LEU A 127 5.40 3.35 -10.48
N VAL A 128 5.03 3.58 -9.21
CA VAL A 128 4.39 2.54 -8.40
C VAL A 128 2.97 2.33 -8.90
N GLY A 129 2.64 1.08 -9.21
CA GLY A 129 1.32 0.63 -9.60
C GLY A 129 0.88 -0.59 -8.80
N PHE A 130 -0.42 -0.85 -8.84
CA PHE A 130 -1.05 -1.99 -8.20
C PHE A 130 -1.84 -2.73 -9.26
N VAL A 131 -1.52 -4.00 -9.50
CA VAL A 131 -2.38 -4.85 -10.35
C VAL A 131 -3.71 -5.00 -9.63
N THR A 132 -4.82 -4.61 -10.24
CA THR A 132 -6.16 -4.65 -9.64
C THR A 132 -7.06 -5.71 -10.25
N SER A 133 -6.84 -6.07 -11.51
CA SER A 133 -7.57 -7.14 -12.19
C SER A 133 -6.75 -7.74 -13.32
N LYS A 134 -6.77 -9.07 -13.42
CA LYS A 134 -6.32 -9.81 -14.61
C LYS A 134 -7.45 -10.06 -15.62
N ASN A 135 -8.70 -9.83 -15.19
CA ASN A 135 -9.88 -9.98 -16.03
C ASN A 135 -10.21 -8.66 -16.70
N ILE A 136 -9.75 -8.47 -17.92
CA ILE A 136 -9.98 -7.27 -18.72
C ILE A 136 -11.23 -7.44 -19.59
N PRO A 137 -12.11 -6.43 -19.66
CA PRO A 137 -13.25 -6.45 -20.58
C PRO A 137 -12.83 -6.60 -22.05
N GLU A 138 -13.54 -7.45 -22.80
CA GLU A 138 -13.29 -7.70 -24.23
C GLU A 138 -13.15 -6.43 -25.09
N PRO A 139 -13.96 -5.36 -24.91
CA PRO A 139 -13.79 -4.14 -25.70
C PRO A 139 -12.43 -3.46 -25.53
N VAL A 140 -11.80 -3.60 -24.35
CA VAL A 140 -10.48 -3.03 -24.06
C VAL A 140 -9.39 -3.88 -24.71
N LYS A 141 -9.48 -5.22 -24.58
CA LYS A 141 -8.54 -6.15 -25.23
C LYS A 141 -8.48 -5.94 -26.75
N ALA A 142 -9.65 -5.74 -27.37
CA ALA A 142 -9.76 -5.52 -28.81
C ALA A 142 -9.06 -4.24 -29.28
N LEU A 143 -9.01 -3.19 -28.44
CA LEU A 143 -8.40 -1.90 -28.78
C LEU A 143 -6.89 -1.87 -28.50
N GLU A 144 -6.44 -2.57 -27.46
CA GLU A 144 -5.03 -2.66 -27.08
C GLU A 144 -4.26 -3.74 -27.85
N GLY A 145 -4.81 -4.27 -28.95
CA GLY A 145 -4.08 -5.19 -29.84
C GLY A 145 -4.17 -6.68 -29.49
N ASN A 146 -5.17 -7.10 -28.71
CA ASN A 146 -5.40 -8.50 -28.31
C ASN A 146 -4.21 -9.17 -27.59
N HIS A 147 -3.57 -8.45 -26.66
CA HIS A 147 -2.65 -9.09 -25.72
C HIS A 147 -3.44 -10.05 -24.80
N ASP A 148 -3.08 -11.33 -24.83
CA ASP A 148 -3.71 -12.35 -23.99
C ASP A 148 -3.38 -12.17 -22.49
N ASP A 149 -2.32 -11.41 -22.19
CA ASP A 149 -1.76 -11.16 -20.85
C ASP A 149 -2.02 -9.73 -20.34
N LEU A 150 -3.00 -9.02 -20.91
CA LEU A 150 -3.32 -7.66 -20.49
C LEU A 150 -3.85 -7.65 -19.04
N VAL A 151 -3.32 -6.74 -18.21
CA VAL A 151 -3.77 -6.54 -16.82
C VAL A 151 -4.09 -5.08 -16.53
N ALA A 152 -4.99 -4.86 -15.57
CA ALA A 152 -5.38 -3.53 -15.11
C ALA A 152 -4.44 -3.13 -13.97
N VAL A 153 -3.76 -2.00 -14.14
CA VAL A 153 -2.82 -1.45 -13.19
C VAL A 153 -3.32 -0.08 -12.73
N TYR A 154 -3.62 0.02 -11.44
CA TYR A 154 -3.94 1.28 -10.81
C TYR A 154 -2.67 2.02 -10.39
N MET A 155 -2.51 3.27 -10.83
CA MET A 155 -1.41 4.16 -10.47
C MET A 155 -1.96 5.34 -9.67
N PRO A 156 -1.76 5.39 -8.35
CA PRO A 156 -2.24 6.49 -7.52
C PRO A 156 -1.47 7.78 -7.79
N MET A 157 -2.14 8.92 -7.58
CA MET A 157 -1.51 10.24 -7.57
C MET A 157 -1.26 10.71 -6.14
N SER A 158 -0.06 11.25 -5.87
CA SER A 158 0.29 11.72 -4.52
C SER A 158 -0.61 12.86 -4.05
N TYR A 159 -1.01 12.83 -2.78
CA TYR A 159 -1.91 13.79 -2.14
C TYR A 159 -3.30 13.93 -2.77
N MET A 160 -3.71 12.96 -3.58
CA MET A 160 -5.04 12.91 -4.20
C MET A 160 -5.70 11.55 -3.92
N VAL A 161 -7.02 11.57 -3.74
CA VAL A 161 -7.83 10.35 -3.71
C VAL A 161 -8.21 10.04 -5.16
N GLY A 162 -7.32 9.34 -5.87
CA GLY A 162 -7.51 8.98 -7.27
C GLY A 162 -6.21 8.57 -7.96
N GLY A 163 -6.33 8.19 -9.22
CA GLY A 163 -5.23 7.67 -10.02
C GLY A 163 -5.66 7.32 -11.43
N TYR A 164 -4.72 6.79 -12.21
CA TYR A 164 -5.00 6.25 -13.53
C TYR A 164 -5.17 4.75 -13.43
N THR A 165 -6.10 4.20 -14.22
CA THR A 165 -6.12 2.76 -14.51
C THR A 165 -5.53 2.60 -15.90
N LEU A 166 -4.38 1.95 -15.99
CA LEU A 166 -3.76 1.59 -17.26
C LEU A 166 -4.01 0.11 -17.53
N PHE A 167 -4.17 -0.21 -18.80
CA PHE A 167 -4.17 -1.58 -19.28
C PHE A 167 -2.83 -1.83 -19.94
N LEU A 168 -2.04 -2.74 -19.36
CA LEU A 168 -0.67 -2.98 -19.79
C LEU A 168 -0.44 -4.50 -19.90
N PRO A 169 0.36 -4.97 -20.88
CA PRO A 169 0.80 -6.35 -20.90
C PRO A 169 1.73 -6.63 -19.72
N GLU A 170 1.74 -7.86 -19.23
CA GLU A 170 2.45 -8.25 -17.99
C GLU A 170 3.97 -8.06 -18.14
N GLU A 171 4.50 -8.17 -19.36
CA GLU A 171 5.92 -7.93 -19.68
C GLU A 171 6.42 -6.50 -19.41
N ARG A 172 5.51 -5.51 -19.34
CA ARG A 172 5.88 -4.11 -19.03
C ARG A 172 5.89 -3.81 -17.53
N LEU A 173 5.62 -4.82 -16.70
CA LEU A 173 5.51 -4.69 -15.26
C LEU A 173 6.70 -5.35 -14.58
N THR A 174 7.32 -4.62 -13.65
CA THR A 174 8.33 -5.19 -12.76
C THR A 174 7.72 -5.42 -11.39
N HIS A 175 7.51 -6.68 -11.01
CA HIS A 175 6.99 -7.02 -9.69
C HIS A 175 8.03 -6.71 -8.61
N VAL A 176 7.57 -6.08 -7.52
CA VAL A 176 8.41 -5.75 -6.37
C VAL A 176 7.88 -6.41 -5.11
N ASP A 177 8.79 -6.88 -4.27
CA ASP A 177 8.47 -7.42 -2.95
C ASP A 177 8.23 -6.27 -1.97
N TRP A 178 7.05 -5.67 -2.09
CA TRP A 178 6.58 -4.60 -1.23
C TRP A 178 5.20 -4.94 -0.69
N SER A 179 4.98 -4.70 0.61
CA SER A 179 3.62 -4.74 1.15
C SER A 179 2.76 -3.68 0.44
N VAL A 180 1.52 -4.03 0.12
CA VAL A 180 0.56 -3.11 -0.51
C VAL A 180 0.40 -1.85 0.34
N GLU A 181 0.37 -2.00 1.67
CA GLU A 181 0.28 -0.90 2.62
C GLU A 181 1.45 0.08 2.50
N ASP A 182 2.68 -0.42 2.54
CA ASP A 182 3.87 0.42 2.48
C ASP A 182 3.99 1.10 1.11
N ALA A 183 3.69 0.38 0.03
CA ALA A 183 3.67 0.93 -1.33
C ALA A 183 2.62 2.03 -1.48
N MET A 184 1.41 1.81 -0.95
CA MET A 184 0.32 2.79 -1.00
C MET A 184 0.68 4.04 -0.19
N ARG A 185 1.22 3.85 1.02
CA ARG A 185 1.71 4.94 1.87
C ARG A 185 2.79 5.75 1.15
N PHE A 186 3.75 5.09 0.52
CA PHE A 186 4.80 5.76 -0.21
C PHE A 186 4.26 6.55 -1.41
N ALA A 187 3.46 5.90 -2.26
CA ALA A 187 2.95 6.51 -3.49
C ALA A 187 2.00 7.70 -3.20
N VAL A 188 1.12 7.57 -2.21
CA VAL A 188 0.18 8.64 -1.83
C VAL A 188 0.90 9.81 -1.15
N THR A 189 2.02 9.58 -0.44
CA THR A 189 2.76 10.64 0.26
C THR A 189 3.95 11.19 -0.52
N ALA A 190 4.07 10.87 -1.82
CA ALA A 190 5.21 11.24 -2.67
C ALA A 190 6.58 10.84 -2.05
N GLY A 191 6.62 9.73 -1.32
CA GLY A 191 7.82 9.25 -0.64
C GLY A 191 8.31 10.10 0.55
N ILE A 192 7.56 11.12 0.97
CA ILE A 192 7.92 11.96 2.13
C ILE A 192 7.72 11.17 3.43
N SER A 193 6.74 10.27 3.46
CA SER A 193 6.60 9.33 4.56
C SER A 193 7.57 8.17 4.36
N GLN A 194 8.60 8.08 5.21
CA GLN A 194 9.51 6.95 5.17
C GLN A 194 8.74 5.67 5.50
N SER A 195 8.52 4.82 4.50
CA SER A 195 8.22 3.41 4.75
C SER A 195 9.47 2.83 5.44
N GLN A 196 9.34 2.33 6.66
CA GLN A 196 10.36 1.45 7.20
C GLN A 196 10.26 0.14 6.42
N ALA A 197 10.79 0.13 5.19
CA ALA A 197 10.99 -1.11 4.47
C ALA A 197 11.82 -2.00 5.40
N ARG A 198 11.21 -3.07 5.92
CA ARG A 198 11.95 -4.12 6.60
C ARG A 198 13.07 -4.49 5.65
N ARG A 199 14.32 -4.25 6.07
CA ARG A 199 15.49 -4.71 5.33
C ARG A 199 15.23 -6.19 5.00
N PRO A 200 15.25 -6.60 3.72
CA PRO A 200 15.29 -8.02 3.40
C PRO A 200 16.46 -8.57 4.21
N HIS A 201 16.26 -9.68 4.91
CA HIS A 201 17.37 -10.41 5.51
C HIS A 201 18.38 -10.63 4.39
N SER A 202 19.45 -9.85 4.39
CA SER A 202 20.65 -10.17 3.66
C SER A 202 21.02 -11.56 4.12
N HIS A 203 20.84 -12.55 3.25
CA HIS A 203 21.62 -13.77 3.32
C HIS A 203 23.08 -13.31 3.31
N GLU A 204 23.63 -13.20 4.52
CA GLU A 204 25.04 -13.12 4.75
C GLU A 204 25.64 -14.30 3.99
N PRO A 205 26.54 -14.08 3.02
CA PRO A 205 27.24 -15.19 2.40
C PRO A 205 27.97 -15.89 3.54
N THR A 206 27.58 -17.12 3.86
CA THR A 206 28.34 -18.00 4.73
C THR A 206 29.81 -17.91 4.31
N PRO A 207 30.72 -17.46 5.20
CA PRO A 207 32.13 -17.44 4.88
C PRO A 207 32.56 -18.89 4.67
N HIS A 208 32.66 -19.33 3.41
CA HIS A 208 33.41 -20.52 3.10
C HIS A 208 34.83 -20.29 3.59
N SER A 209 35.15 -21.07 4.61
CA SER A 209 36.37 -21.02 5.38
C SER A 209 37.54 -21.25 4.44
N HIS A 210 38.30 -20.21 4.12
CA HIS A 210 39.64 -20.38 3.60
C HIS A 210 40.50 -20.90 4.74
N GLU A 211 40.62 -22.22 4.80
CA GLU A 211 41.62 -22.94 5.56
C GLU A 211 43.02 -22.44 5.13
N PRO A 212 43.88 -21.96 6.05
CA PRO A 212 45.18 -21.44 5.65
C PRO A 212 46.15 -22.61 5.42
N THR A 213 46.54 -22.80 4.16
CA THR A 213 47.66 -23.67 3.79
C THR A 213 48.98 -23.05 4.29
N PRO A 214 49.78 -23.73 5.12
CA PRO A 214 51.09 -23.24 5.53
C PRO A 214 52.15 -23.68 4.52
N HIS A 215 52.95 -22.76 3.97
CA HIS A 215 54.30 -22.90 3.34
C HIS A 215 54.55 -21.63 2.49
N ALA A 216 55.71 -20.97 2.41
CA ALA A 216 57.03 -21.15 2.98
C ALA A 216 57.77 -19.78 2.91
N GLU A 217 58.74 -19.66 3.79
CA GLU A 217 59.77 -18.64 3.95
C GLU A 217 60.50 -18.27 2.64
N THR A 218 60.61 -16.99 2.26
CA THR A 218 61.73 -16.49 1.42
C THR A 218 61.99 -15.00 1.65
N LYS A 219 63.28 -14.70 1.76
CA LYS A 219 63.96 -13.50 2.22
C LYS A 219 63.80 -12.27 1.32
N THR A 220 63.80 -11.09 1.93
CA THR A 220 64.13 -9.79 1.32
C THR A 220 65.57 -9.78 0.80
N PRO A 221 65.83 -9.12 -0.34
CA PRO A 221 66.82 -8.04 -0.29
C PRO A 221 66.40 -6.78 -1.05
N GLU A 222 66.57 -5.67 -0.33
CA GLU A 222 67.13 -4.39 -0.73
C GLU A 222 67.70 -4.27 -2.16
N SER A 223 67.21 -3.29 -2.93
CA SER A 223 67.91 -2.78 -4.11
C SER A 223 67.81 -1.26 -4.19
N ALA A 224 68.98 -0.64 -4.05
CA ALA A 224 69.27 0.76 -4.28
C ALA A 224 69.26 1.14 -5.78
N GLN A 225 68.95 2.42 -6.03
CA GLN A 225 69.39 3.33 -7.08
C GLN A 225 70.10 2.77 -8.34
N SER A 226 69.67 3.21 -9.53
CA SER A 226 70.42 4.21 -10.35
C SER A 226 70.12 4.11 -11.86
N SER A 227 69.72 5.26 -12.42
CA SER A 227 70.06 5.82 -13.74
C SER A 227 69.86 5.03 -15.05
N ALA A 228 69.03 5.60 -15.93
CA ALA A 228 69.37 5.81 -17.34
C ALA A 228 68.56 6.97 -17.94
N GLU A 229 69.27 7.91 -18.56
CA GLU A 229 68.82 9.11 -19.28
C GLU A 229 68.18 8.81 -20.67
N PRO A 230 67.57 9.81 -21.35
CA PRO A 230 66.66 9.67 -22.48
C PRO A 230 67.30 9.96 -23.86
N VAL A 231 66.69 9.48 -24.94
CA VAL A 231 66.92 10.01 -26.31
C VAL A 231 65.59 10.06 -27.10
N GLU A 232 65.40 11.17 -27.81
CA GLU A 232 64.29 11.64 -28.67
C GLU A 232 63.61 10.60 -29.58
N PRO A 233 62.47 11.00 -30.17
CA PRO A 233 62.36 10.83 -31.62
C PRO A 233 61.96 12.11 -32.39
N LYS A 234 62.64 12.30 -33.52
CA LYS A 234 62.21 13.15 -34.65
C LYS A 234 61.11 12.46 -35.47
N THR A 235 60.34 13.32 -36.16
CA THR A 235 59.59 13.10 -37.41
C THR A 235 58.35 12.22 -37.36
N THR A 236 57.17 12.84 -37.47
CA THR A 236 56.51 13.15 -38.75
C THR A 236 55.57 14.33 -38.56
#